data_AF-A0A1R3IR97-F1
#
_entry.id   AF-A0A1R3IR97-F1
#
_cell.length_a   1.000
_cell.length_b   1.000
_cell.length_c   1.000
_cell.angle_alpha   90.00
_cell.angle_beta   90.00
_cell.angle_gamma   90.00
#
_symmetry.space_group_name_H-M   'P 1'
#
loop_
_entity.id
_entity.type
_entity.pdbx_description
1 polymer ?
#
loop_
_entity_poly.entity_id
_entity_poly.type
_entity_poly.pdbx_seq_one_letter_code
_entity_poly.pdbx_strand_id
1 'polypeptide(L)' 'MATKATPFSLVYGAESVVPPEILVPSARMSLEAGLFHEEVKQLELESLEE' A
#
# COMPACT_ATOMS: atom_id res chain seq x y z
N MET A 1 -4.10 4.70 -28.28
CA MET A 1 -4.70 5.10 -26.98
C MET A 1 -4.60 3.89 -26.07
N ALA A 2 -3.90 3.98 -24.93
CA ALA A 2 -3.76 2.86 -24.00
C ALA A 2 -4.95 2.84 -23.02
N THR A 3 -5.44 1.65 -22.68
CA THR A 3 -6.47 1.50 -21.66
C THR A 3 -5.85 1.79 -20.28
N LYS A 4 -6.64 2.29 -19.33
CA LYS A 4 -6.23 2.44 -17.92
C LYS A 4 -6.51 1.18 -17.08
N ALA A 5 -6.88 0.08 -17.73
CA ALA A 5 -7.26 -1.16 -17.07
C ALA A 5 -6.04 -2.04 -16.79
N THR A 6 -6.08 -2.83 -15.72
CA THR A 6 -5.02 -3.79 -15.44
C THR A 6 -5.09 -4.95 -16.44
N PRO A 7 -3.96 -5.59 -16.81
CA PRO A 7 -4.00 -6.79 -17.63
C PRO A 7 -4.90 -7.89 -17.02
N PHE A 8 -4.94 -8.00 -15.69
CA PHE A 8 -5.81 -8.95 -15.00
C PHE A 8 -7.29 -8.67 -15.24
N SER A 9 -7.74 -7.41 -15.09
CA SER A 9 -9.16 -7.07 -15.30
C SER A 9 -9.60 -7.17 -16.75
N LEU A 10 -8.70 -6.97 -17.71
CA LEU A 10 -8.98 -7.23 -19.12
C LEU A 10 -9.13 -8.72 -19.45
N VAL A 11 -8.45 -9.61 -18.72
CA VAL A 11 -8.50 -11.07 -18.97
C VAL A 11 -9.66 -11.72 -18.23
N TYR A 12 -9.90 -11.33 -16.98
CA TYR A 12 -10.83 -12.02 -16.08
C TYR A 12 -12.12 -11.25 -15.81
N GLY A 13 -12.24 -10.00 -16.27
CA GLY A 13 -13.45 -9.19 -16.10
C GLY A 13 -13.68 -8.72 -14.65
N ALA A 14 -12.67 -8.80 -13.80
CA ALA A 14 -12.71 -8.38 -12.40
C ALA A 14 -11.36 -7.79 -11.97
N GLU A 15 -11.37 -6.92 -10.96
CA GLU A 15 -10.12 -6.41 -10.39
C GLU A 15 -9.37 -7.49 -9.61
N SER A 16 -8.04 -7.42 -9.64
CA SER A 16 -7.19 -8.36 -8.90
C SER A 16 -7.27 -8.10 -7.40
N VAL A 17 -7.44 -9.17 -6.62
CA VAL A 17 -7.25 -9.12 -5.16
C VAL A 17 -5.75 -9.26 -4.87
N VAL A 18 -5.13 -8.20 -4.37
CA VAL A 18 -3.71 -8.19 -3.99
C VAL A 18 -3.59 -8.33 -2.46
N PRO A 19 -2.62 -9.12 -1.97
CA PRO A 19 -2.32 -9.17 -0.55
C PRO A 19 -1.94 -7.80 0.01
N PRO A 20 -2.34 -7.49 1.26
CA PRO A 20 -2.08 -6.19 1.87
C PRO A 20 -0.57 -5.91 2.00
N GLU A 21 0.29 -6.91 2.11
CA GLU A 21 1.75 -6.76 2.20
C GLU A 21 2.38 -6.18 0.92
N ILE A 22 1.67 -6.25 -0.21
CA ILE A 22 2.07 -5.60 -1.46
C ILE A 22 1.70 -4.11 -1.44
N LEU A 23 0.61 -3.76 -0.76
CA LEU A 23 0.09 -2.39 -0.70
C LEU A 23 0.68 -1.58 0.46
N VAL A 24 0.92 -2.25 1.59
CA VAL A 24 1.46 -1.69 2.82
C VAL A 24 2.82 -2.34 3.06
N PRO A 25 3.93 -1.61 2.80
CA PRO A 25 5.25 -2.14 3.04
C PRO A 25 5.47 -2.34 4.55
N SER A 26 6.20 -3.40 4.91
CA SER A 26 6.62 -3.60 6.30
C SER A 26 7.40 -2.40 6.83
N ALA A 27 7.37 -2.14 8.14
CA ALA A 27 8.11 -1.03 8.75
C ALA A 27 9.59 -0.99 8.35
N ARG A 28 10.25 -2.16 8.24
CA ARG A 28 11.65 -2.23 7.78
C ARG A 28 11.79 -1.77 6.33
N MET A 29 10.92 -2.22 5.42
CA MET A 29 10.95 -1.83 4.01
C MET A 29 10.61 -0.36 3.82
N SER A 30 9.64 0.16 4.57
CA SER A 30 9.25 1.56 4.53
C SER A 30 10.39 2.49 4.98
N LEU A 31 11.18 2.08 5.98
CA LEU A 31 12.39 2.81 6.42
C LEU A 31 13.45 2.83 5.31
N GLU A 32 13.73 1.66 4.74
CA GLU A 32 14.74 1.51 3.68
C GLU A 32 14.37 2.28 2.41
N ALA A 33 13.07 2.35 2.08
CA ALA A 33 12.54 3.09 0.95
C ALA A 33 12.37 4.61 1.19
N GLY A 34 12.68 5.11 2.39
CA GLY A 34 12.51 6.52 2.73
C GLY A 34 11.06 6.99 2.72
N LEU A 35 10.12 6.08 2.89
CA LEU A 35 8.67 6.33 2.85
C LEU A 35 8.10 6.79 4.20
N PHE A 36 8.95 6.97 5.21
CA PHE A 36 8.52 7.45 6.53
C PHE A 36 8.35 8.97 6.54
N HIS A 37 7.14 9.41 6.83
CA HIS A 37 6.84 10.77 7.28
C HIS A 37 6.71 10.73 8.81
N GLU A 38 7.55 11.48 9.52
CA GLU A 38 7.68 11.40 10.98
C GLU A 38 6.35 11.72 11.70
N GLU A 39 5.55 12.62 11.13
CA GLU A 39 4.22 13.01 11.60
C GLU A 39 3.18 11.87 11.52
N VAL A 40 3.24 11.01 10.49
CA VAL A 40 2.29 9.89 10.33
C VAL A 40 2.54 8.82 11.40
N LYS A 41 3.82 8.63 11.77
CA LYS A 41 4.21 7.67 12.81
C LYS A 41 3.74 8.10 14.20
N GLN A 42 3.77 9.40 14.51
CA GLN A 42 3.27 9.92 15.79
C GLN A 42 1.76 9.72 15.92
N LEU A 43 1.00 10.00 14.86
CA LEU A 43 -0.45 9.77 14.82
C LEU A 43 -0.81 8.28 15.00
N GLU A 44 -0.05 7.38 14.37
CA GLU A 44 -0.27 5.94 14.53
C GLU A 44 0.02 5.48 15.96
N LEU A 45 1.12 5.95 16.56
CA LEU A 45 1.49 5.67 17.96
C LEU A 45 0.43 6.18 18.94
N GLU A 46 -0.07 7.40 18.76
CA GLU A 46 -1.13 7.97 19.60
C GLU A 46 -2.43 7.16 19.52
N SER A 47 -2.77 6.61 18.34
CA SER A 47 -3.98 5.78 18.16
C SER A 47 -3.91 4.39 18.81
N LEU A 48 -2.70 3.92 19.16
CA LEU A 48 -2.45 2.63 19.81
C LEU A 48 -2.47 2.74 21.35
N GLU A 49 -2.42 3.97 21.88
CA GLU A 49 -2.43 4.26 23.32
C GLU A 49 -3.85 4.52 23.88
N GLU A 50 -4.89 4.37 23.04
CA GLU A 50 -6.32 4.52 23.37
C GLU A 50 -7.04 3.15 23.48
#